data_AF-A0A8J6TRU2-F1
#
_entry.id   AF-A0A8J6TRU2-F1
#
_cell.length_a   1.000
_cell.length_b   1.000
_cell.length_c   1.000
_cell.angle_alpha   90.00
_cell.angle_beta   90.00
_cell.angle_gamma   90.00
#
_symmetry.space_group_name_H-M   'P 1'
#
loop_
_entity.id
_entity.type
_entity.pdbx_description
1 polymer ?
#
loop_
_entity_poly.entity_id
_entity_poly.type
_entity_poly.pdbx_seq_one_letter_code
_entity_poly.pdbx_strand_id
1 'polypeptide(L)'
;MGAFQVIYVCSPLSGNIQENMKKAKEYAGQVKEVFGCRAIAPHGHLPKFMDDANEKEREVCIRFCVGCLECCDGIAVFEKPATDGMKKEIQRAYEMKLPFILCCESLHSIHDCVIVASVDQDYEKVVKELLQCDVLMKERSL
;
A
#
# COMPACT_ATOMS: atom_id res chain seq x y z
N MET A 1 12.15 7.27 19.62
CA MET A 1 11.16 6.31 19.10
C MET A 1 10.65 6.87 17.79
N GLY A 2 10.68 6.09 16.70
CA GLY A 2 10.23 6.52 15.38
C GLY A 2 8.72 6.79 15.36
N ALA A 3 8.27 7.64 14.43
CA ALA A 3 6.88 8.08 14.31
C ALA A 3 5.89 6.93 13.96
N PHE A 4 6.38 5.78 13.49
CA PHE A 4 5.58 4.61 13.10
C PHE A 4 5.98 3.38 13.92
N GLN A 5 5.02 2.58 14.38
CA GLN A 5 5.26 1.25 14.96
C GLN A 5 5.12 0.15 13.90
N VAL A 6 4.12 0.26 13.01
CA VAL A 6 3.86 -0.67 11.92
C VAL A 6 3.50 0.09 10.64
N ILE A 7 4.17 -0.23 9.53
CA ILE A 7 3.86 0.30 8.19
C ILE A 7 3.37 -0.82 7.29
N TYR A 8 2.26 -0.58 6.58
CA TYR A 8 1.77 -1.45 5.53
C TYR A 8 2.51 -1.18 4.22
N VAL A 9 3.00 -2.22 3.55
CA VAL A 9 3.63 -2.11 2.23
C VAL A 9 2.59 -2.43 1.16
N CYS A 10 2.32 -1.46 0.30
CA CYS A 10 1.42 -1.56 -0.84
C CYS A 10 2.26 -1.55 -2.13
N SER A 11 2.25 -2.65 -2.87
CA SER A 11 2.94 -2.77 -4.15
C SER A 11 2.20 -3.76 -5.06
N PRO A 12 2.50 -3.80 -6.38
CA PRO A 12 1.87 -4.73 -7.29
C PRO A 12 2.04 -6.18 -6.85
N LEU A 13 0.99 -6.98 -7.06
CA LEU A 13 1.06 -8.45 -7.01
C LEU A 13 0.79 -9.07 -8.39
N SER A 14 -0.24 -8.59 -9.09
CA SER A 14 -0.64 -9.06 -10.43
C SER A 14 0.48 -8.91 -11.47
N GLY A 15 0.45 -9.73 -12.52
CA GLY A 15 1.52 -9.80 -13.52
C GLY A 15 2.52 -10.90 -13.17
N ASN A 16 3.79 -10.57 -12.97
CA ASN A 16 4.80 -11.54 -12.54
C ASN A 16 4.72 -11.78 -11.02
N ILE A 17 3.78 -12.64 -10.59
CA ILE A 17 3.48 -12.90 -9.17
C ILE A 17 4.74 -13.26 -8.36
N GLN A 18 5.61 -14.15 -8.87
CA GLN A 18 6.78 -14.62 -8.13
C GLN A 18 7.81 -13.50 -7.91
N GLU A 19 8.04 -12.68 -8.94
CA GLU A 19 8.91 -11.52 -8.84
C GLU A 19 8.34 -10.46 -7.90
N ASN A 20 7.04 -10.17 -8.03
CA ASN A 20 6.35 -9.20 -7.19
C ASN A 20 6.33 -9.61 -5.71
N MET A 21 6.19 -10.92 -5.42
CA MET A 21 6.32 -11.43 -4.05
C MET A 21 7.72 -11.21 -3.47
N LYS A 22 8.77 -11.37 -4.31
CA LYS A 22 10.15 -11.11 -3.90
C LYS A 22 10.37 -9.62 -3.63
N LYS A 23 9.93 -8.75 -4.55
CA LYS A 23 9.97 -7.29 -4.39
C LYS A 23 9.23 -6.83 -3.14
N ALA A 24 8.02 -7.33 -2.88
CA ALA A 24 7.25 -7.01 -1.68
C ALA A 24 8.02 -7.30 -0.39
N LYS A 25 8.76 -8.40 -0.34
CA LYS A 25 9.65 -8.75 0.77
C LYS A 25 10.85 -7.80 0.88
N GLU A 26 11.45 -7.44 -0.24
CA GLU A 26 12.56 -6.47 -0.30
C GLU A 26 12.10 -5.09 0.20
N TYR A 27 10.95 -4.60 -0.26
CA TYR A 27 10.34 -3.34 0.19
C TYR A 27 10.04 -3.33 1.68
N ALA A 28 9.48 -4.41 2.24
CA ALA A 28 9.30 -4.52 3.68
C ALA A 28 10.63 -4.45 4.45
N GLY A 29 11.69 -5.04 3.90
CA GLY A 29 13.05 -4.90 4.45
C GLY A 29 13.53 -3.45 4.47
N GLN A 30 13.38 -2.74 3.34
CA GLN A 30 13.77 -1.34 3.22
C GLN A 30 12.98 -0.42 4.17
N VAL A 31 11.66 -0.60 4.25
CA VAL A 31 10.79 0.15 5.17
C VAL A 31 11.24 -0.05 6.62
N LYS A 32 11.51 -1.29 7.01
CA LYS A 32 12.01 -1.60 8.36
C LYS A 32 13.33 -0.91 8.64
N GLU A 33 14.26 -0.93 7.69
CA GLU A 33 15.59 -0.33 7.83
C GLU A 33 15.51 1.18 7.99
N VAL A 34 14.79 1.88 7.12
CA VAL A 34 14.76 3.35 7.09
C VAL A 34 13.89 3.95 8.19
N PHE A 35 12.74 3.33 8.49
CA PHE A 35 11.82 3.87 9.50
C PHE A 35 12.03 3.29 10.90
N GLY A 36 12.86 2.25 11.05
CA GLY A 36 13.10 1.58 12.33
C GLY A 36 11.83 0.97 12.94
N CYS A 37 10.91 0.48 12.10
CA CYS A 37 9.59 -0.01 12.51
C CYS A 37 9.32 -1.44 11.99
N ARG A 38 8.17 -2.02 12.32
CA ARG A 38 7.70 -3.25 11.67
C ARG A 38 7.10 -2.90 10.31
N ALA A 39 7.35 -3.73 9.30
CA ALA A 39 6.74 -3.59 7.98
C ALA A 39 6.03 -4.88 7.61
N ILE A 40 4.82 -4.77 7.06
CA ILE A 40 4.03 -5.93 6.62
C ILE A 40 3.66 -5.82 5.15
N ALA A 41 3.79 -6.93 4.43
CA ALA A 41 3.45 -7.05 3.01
C ALA A 41 2.71 -8.38 2.77
N PRO A 42 1.41 -8.48 3.14
CA PRO A 42 0.69 -9.76 3.09
C PRO A 42 0.72 -10.42 1.69
N HIS A 43 0.63 -9.62 0.63
CA HIS A 43 0.69 -10.07 -0.76
C HIS A 43 2.03 -10.76 -1.12
N GLY A 44 3.10 -10.52 -0.37
CA GLY A 44 4.37 -11.24 -0.53
C GLY A 44 4.31 -12.72 -0.11
N HIS A 45 3.23 -13.14 0.57
CA HIS A 45 3.08 -14.50 1.11
C HIS A 45 1.73 -15.15 0.79
N LEU A 46 0.64 -14.38 0.72
CA LEU A 46 -0.71 -14.90 0.49
C LEU A 46 -0.86 -15.82 -0.74
N PRO A 47 -0.19 -15.59 -1.88
CA PRO A 47 -0.28 -16.48 -3.04
C PRO A 47 0.24 -17.91 -2.80
N LYS A 48 0.93 -18.17 -1.68
CA LYS A 48 1.32 -19.54 -1.29
C LYS A 48 0.16 -20.32 -0.67
N PHE A 49 -0.89 -19.62 -0.24
CA PHE A 49 -2.02 -20.16 0.49
C PHE A 49 -3.35 -19.99 -0.25
N MET A 50 -3.42 -19.03 -1.17
CA MET A 50 -4.64 -18.67 -1.91
C MET A 50 -4.35 -18.45 -3.39
N ASP A 51 -5.28 -18.86 -4.25
CA ASP A 51 -5.22 -18.71 -5.70
C ASP A 51 -5.86 -17.39 -6.14
N ASP A 52 -5.03 -16.44 -6.59
CA ASP A 52 -5.48 -15.12 -7.07
C ASP A 52 -6.31 -15.20 -8.38
N ALA A 53 -6.23 -16.32 -9.11
CA ALA A 53 -7.06 -16.59 -10.28
C ALA A 53 -8.50 -17.01 -9.91
N ASN A 54 -8.72 -17.45 -8.66
CA ASN A 54 -10.05 -17.72 -8.13
C ASN A 54 -10.62 -16.43 -7.51
N GLU A 55 -11.69 -15.91 -8.10
CA GLU A 55 -12.32 -14.65 -7.66
C GLU A 55 -12.73 -14.66 -6.18
N LYS A 56 -13.23 -15.78 -5.66
CA LYS A 56 -13.65 -15.88 -4.25
C LYS A 56 -12.46 -15.82 -3.31
N GLU A 57 -11.38 -16.51 -3.65
CA GLU A 57 -10.15 -16.47 -2.84
C GLU A 57 -9.47 -15.11 -2.93
N ARG A 58 -9.44 -14.51 -4.12
CA ARG A 58 -8.99 -13.12 -4.33
C ARG A 58 -9.75 -12.13 -3.44
N GLU A 59 -11.07 -12.23 -3.34
CA GLU A 59 -11.85 -11.37 -2.43
C GLU A 59 -11.51 -11.59 -0.95
N VAL A 60 -11.24 -12.84 -0.55
CA VAL A 60 -10.77 -13.16 0.80
C VAL A 60 -9.38 -12.56 1.05
N CYS A 61 -8.44 -12.71 0.12
CA CYS A 61 -7.11 -12.08 0.17
C CYS A 61 -7.21 -10.57 0.38
N ILE A 62 -8.03 -9.89 -0.43
CA ILE A 62 -8.19 -8.44 -0.36
C ILE A 62 -8.72 -8.00 1.00
N ARG A 63 -9.74 -8.69 1.53
CA ARG A 63 -10.28 -8.39 2.87
C ARG A 63 -9.25 -8.62 3.97
N PHE A 64 -8.46 -9.69 3.86
CA PHE A 64 -7.37 -9.96 4.79
C PHE A 64 -6.32 -8.86 4.76
N CYS A 65 -5.86 -8.46 3.57
CA CYS A 65 -4.92 -7.35 3.37
C CYS A 65 -5.43 -6.05 3.98
N VAL A 66 -6.70 -5.71 3.74
CA VAL A 66 -7.36 -4.53 4.32
C VAL A 66 -7.42 -4.61 5.84
N GLY A 67 -7.77 -5.76 6.43
CA GLY A 67 -7.76 -5.94 7.89
C GLY A 67 -6.36 -5.81 8.50
N CYS A 68 -5.31 -6.25 7.79
CA CYS A 68 -3.93 -6.00 8.20
C CYS A 68 -3.56 -4.51 8.14
N LEU A 69 -3.95 -3.82 7.07
CA LEU A 69 -3.73 -2.37 6.91
C LEU A 69 -4.39 -1.57 8.03
N GLU A 70 -5.58 -1.97 8.49
CA GLU A 70 -6.30 -1.30 9.58
C GLU A 70 -5.54 -1.30 10.92
N CYS A 71 -4.55 -2.18 11.06
CA CYS A 71 -3.70 -2.28 12.24
C CYS A 71 -2.36 -1.52 12.09
N CYS A 72 -2.18 -0.73 11.03
CA CYS A 72 -0.94 -0.03 10.72
C CYS A 72 -1.04 1.49 10.96
N ASP A 73 0.10 2.12 11.22
CA ASP A 73 0.22 3.56 11.49
C ASP A 73 0.47 4.38 10.21
N GLY A 74 0.70 3.71 9.07
CA GLY A 74 1.03 4.33 7.81
C GLY A 74 1.07 3.31 6.67
N ILE A 75 1.05 3.81 5.44
CA ILE A 75 1.13 3.00 4.22
C ILE A 75 2.29 3.48 3.35
N ALA A 76 3.19 2.57 2.99
CA ALA A 76 4.23 2.80 2.01
C ALA A 76 3.79 2.26 0.66
N VAL A 77 3.69 3.15 -0.34
CA VAL A 77 3.22 2.82 -1.68
C VAL A 77 4.41 2.76 -2.63
N PHE A 78 4.61 1.60 -3.23
CA PHE A 78 5.66 1.29 -4.20
C PHE A 78 5.07 0.98 -5.55
N GLU A 79 5.83 1.35 -6.56
CA GLU A 79 5.59 1.12 -7.98
C GLU A 79 4.29 1.79 -8.52
N LYS A 80 4.41 2.56 -9.59
CA LYS A 80 3.28 3.30 -10.20
C LYS A 80 3.16 2.92 -11.68
N PRO A 81 1.94 2.83 -12.25
CA PRO A 81 0.64 3.16 -11.65
C PRO A 81 0.11 2.07 -10.69
N ALA A 82 -0.81 2.45 -9.79
CA ALA A 82 -1.40 1.51 -8.85
C ALA A 82 -2.30 0.48 -9.54
N THR A 83 -2.11 -0.79 -9.19
CA THR A 83 -2.98 -1.89 -9.63
C THR A 83 -4.33 -1.86 -8.91
N ASP A 84 -5.33 -2.59 -9.40
CA ASP A 84 -6.67 -2.59 -8.78
C ASP A 84 -6.69 -3.11 -7.34
N GLY A 85 -5.77 -4.03 -7.00
CA GLY A 85 -5.58 -4.47 -5.61
C GLY A 85 -5.07 -3.33 -4.73
N MET A 86 -4.03 -2.64 -5.20
CA MET A 86 -3.43 -1.49 -4.50
C MET A 86 -4.44 -0.36 -4.32
N LYS A 87 -5.27 -0.06 -5.33
CA LYS A 87 -6.29 0.99 -5.23
C LYS A 87 -7.25 0.76 -4.04
N LYS A 88 -7.62 -0.48 -3.74
CA LYS A 88 -8.48 -0.81 -2.59
C LYS A 88 -7.78 -0.53 -1.26
N GLU A 89 -6.49 -0.85 -1.16
CA GLU A 89 -5.67 -0.58 0.02
C GLU A 89 -5.45 0.93 0.20
N ILE A 90 -5.10 1.65 -0.88
CA ILE A 90 -4.92 3.11 -0.90
C ILE A 90 -6.22 3.82 -0.50
N GLN A 91 -7.36 3.42 -1.05
CA GLN A 91 -8.66 3.98 -0.71
C GLN A 91 -8.97 3.80 0.78
N ARG A 92 -8.70 2.61 1.33
CA ARG A 92 -8.91 2.36 2.76
C ARG A 92 -7.99 3.19 3.63
N ALA A 93 -6.70 3.26 3.30
CA ALA A 93 -5.73 4.06 4.03
C ALA A 93 -6.12 5.55 4.04
N TYR A 94 -6.65 6.06 2.92
CA TYR A 94 -7.19 7.42 2.82
C TYR A 94 -8.38 7.64 3.75
N GLU A 95 -9.36 6.73 3.78
CA GLU A 95 -10.51 6.80 4.70
C GLU A 95 -10.09 6.82 6.17
N MET A 96 -9.03 6.08 6.49
CA MET A 96 -8.41 6.03 7.82
C MET A 96 -7.50 7.24 8.13
N LYS A 97 -7.25 8.11 7.14
CA LYS A 97 -6.34 9.25 7.24
C LYS A 97 -4.90 8.85 7.61
N LEU A 98 -4.46 7.67 7.15
CA LEU A 98 -3.09 7.21 7.38
C LEU A 98 -2.10 8.07 6.59
N PRO A 99 -0.90 8.34 7.14
CA PRO A 99 0.21 8.91 6.38
C PRO A 99 0.62 7.99 5.22
N PHE A 100 0.83 8.59 4.05
CA PHE A 100 1.37 7.93 2.85
C PHE A 100 2.86 8.17 2.74
N ILE A 101 3.62 7.10 2.50
CA ILE A 101 5.05 7.12 2.24
C ILE A 101 5.26 6.74 0.78
N LEU A 102 5.56 7.73 -0.05
CA LEU A 102 5.71 7.58 -1.48
C LEU A 102 7.16 7.26 -1.81
N CYS A 103 7.39 6.08 -2.37
CA CYS A 103 8.72 5.62 -2.71
C CYS A 103 8.96 5.81 -4.21
N CYS A 104 10.06 6.46 -4.59
CA CYS A 104 10.38 6.69 -6.00
C CYS A 104 11.01 5.45 -6.63
N GLU A 105 10.51 5.01 -7.79
CA GLU A 105 11.06 3.87 -8.53
C GLU A 105 12.49 4.12 -9.06
N SER A 106 12.83 5.37 -9.40
CA SER A 106 14.09 5.69 -10.09
C SER A 106 15.35 5.51 -9.24
N LEU A 107 15.20 5.36 -7.92
CA LEU A 107 16.34 5.34 -6.99
C LEU A 107 16.58 3.97 -6.32
N HIS A 108 15.78 2.94 -6.63
CA HIS A 108 15.89 1.59 -6.05
C HIS A 108 15.96 1.56 -4.50
N SER A 109 15.60 2.65 -3.83
CA SER A 109 15.89 2.88 -2.41
C SER A 109 14.82 3.78 -1.79
N ILE A 110 14.28 3.34 -0.65
CA ILE A 110 13.32 4.10 0.14
C ILE A 110 13.90 5.35 0.82
N HIS A 111 15.21 5.57 0.76
CA HIS A 111 15.89 6.66 1.46
C HIS A 111 15.44 8.06 1.00
N ASP A 112 14.91 8.18 -0.22
CA ASP A 112 14.41 9.43 -0.80
C ASP A 112 12.87 9.47 -0.87
N CYS A 113 12.19 8.78 0.05
CA CYS A 113 10.73 8.78 0.09
C CYS A 113 10.14 10.13 0.50
N VAL A 114 8.93 10.42 0.01
CA VAL A 114 8.14 11.58 0.42
C VAL A 114 7.04 11.10 1.36
N ILE A 115 6.96 11.68 2.55
CA ILE A 115 5.89 11.39 3.51
C ILE A 115 4.83 12.48 3.37
N VAL A 116 3.57 12.08 3.23
CA VAL A 116 2.41 12.95 3.11
C VAL A 116 1.38 12.52 4.15
N ALA A 117 1.15 13.36 5.16
CA ALA A 117 0.20 13.15 6.23
C ALA A 117 -1.14 13.82 5.92
N SER A 118 -2.21 13.41 6.59
CA SER A 118 -3.57 13.92 6.33
C SER A 118 -3.77 15.41 6.63
N VAL A 119 -2.81 16.03 7.32
CA VAL A 119 -2.80 17.47 7.63
C VAL A 119 -2.15 18.29 6.52
N ASP A 120 -1.46 17.64 5.58
CA ASP A 120 -0.78 18.31 4.48
C ASP A 120 -1.81 18.69 3.40
N GLN A 121 -1.63 19.88 2.81
CA GLN A 121 -2.53 20.40 1.77
C GLN A 121 -2.53 19.51 0.51
N ASP A 122 -1.42 18.83 0.25
CA ASP A 122 -1.25 17.96 -0.90
C ASP A 122 -1.79 16.54 -0.69
N TYR A 123 -2.27 16.19 0.51
CA TYR A 123 -2.72 14.83 0.83
C TYR A 123 -3.78 14.29 -0.14
N GLU A 124 -4.85 15.07 -0.35
CA GLU A 124 -5.93 14.67 -1.25
C GLU A 124 -5.46 14.57 -2.71
N LYS A 125 -4.58 15.48 -3.12
CA LYS A 125 -3.98 15.48 -4.46
C LYS A 125 -3.14 14.21 -4.68
N VAL A 126 -2.29 13.88 -3.72
CA VAL A 126 -1.44 12.68 -3.75
C VAL A 126 -2.29 11.42 -3.87
N VAL A 127 -3.36 11.29 -3.08
CA VAL A 127 -4.26 10.13 -3.15
C VAL A 127 -4.93 10.04 -4.51
N LYS A 128 -5.43 11.15 -5.07
CA LYS A 128 -6.00 11.18 -6.42
C LYS A 128 -5.00 10.76 -7.49
N GLU A 129 -3.75 11.21 -7.38
CA GLU A 129 -2.66 10.82 -8.28
C GLU A 129 -2.32 9.34 -8.17
N LEU A 130 -2.36 8.77 -6.97
CA LEU A 130 -2.15 7.34 -6.76
C LEU A 130 -3.31 6.49 -7.33
N LEU A 131 -4.53 7.02 -7.33
CA LEU A 131 -5.73 6.30 -7.78
C LEU A 131 -5.97 6.40 -9.29
N GLN A 132 -5.63 7.52 -9.94
CA GLN A 132 -5.67 7.82 -11.39
C GLN A 132 -6.74 7.16 -12.30
N CYS A 133 -7.92 6.81 -11.79
CA CYS A 133 -9.20 6.85 -12.52
C CYS A 133 -10.38 7.08 -11.55
N ASP A 134 -11.16 8.13 -11.87
CA ASP A 134 -12.45 8.64 -11.35
C ASP A 134 -12.73 8.57 -9.85
N VAL A 135 -12.15 9.55 -9.16
CA VAL A 135 -12.67 10.30 -8.01
C VAL A 135 -14.00 9.77 -7.47
N LEU A 136 -13.89 8.93 -6.44
CA LEU A 136 -14.87 8.76 -5.36
C LEU A 136 -16.28 8.38 -5.82
N MET A 137 -16.55 7.08 -5.88
CA MET A 137 -17.92 6.54 -5.81
C MET A 137 -18.71 7.26 -4.70
N LYS A 138 -19.60 8.18 -5.13
CA LYS A 138 -20.56 8.96 -4.34
C LYS A 138 -19.97 10.17 -3.63
N GLU A 139 -20.23 11.34 -4.22
CA GLU A 139 -20.72 12.49 -3.45
C GLU A 139 -21.46 12.00 -2.21
N ARG A 140 -21.04 12.49 -1.04
CA ARG A 140 -21.85 12.41 0.18
C ARG A 140 -23.28 12.77 -0.21
N SER A 141 -24.17 11.78 -0.12
CA SER A 141 -25.60 11.99 -0.23
C SER A 141 -26.00 13.12 0.72
N LEU A 142 -26.29 14.28 0.12
CA LEU A 142 -27.11 15.33 0.71
C LEU A 142 -28.57 14.87 0.68
#